data_AF-A0A953E3E1-F1
#
_entry.id   AF-A0A953E3E1-F1
#
_cell.length_a   1.000
_cell.length_b   1.000
_cell.length_c   1.000
_cell.angle_alpha   90.00
_cell.angle_beta   90.00
_cell.angle_gamma   90.00
#
_symmetry.space_group_name_H-M   'P 1'
#
loop_
_entity.id
_entity.type
_entity.pdbx_description
1 polymer ?
#
loop_
_entity_poly.entity_id
_entity_poly.type
_entity_poly.pdbx_seq_one_letter_code
_entity_poly.pdbx_strand_id
1 'polypeptide(L)'
;MADDDPVARPAARRRAVAAPWQRQLAHLAHLALLGTTLAVPLAGLLDRWARGRPVQVFGGIPLPAPFPVPGGRAWGEMHETLAWALAALVAAHLLAIAWHALVLRDGILRRMLPPRSRAA
;
A
#
# COMPACT_ATOMS: atom_id res chain seq x y z
N MET A 1 47.85 0.39 -34.77
CA MET A 1 48.29 0.46 -33.36
C MET A 1 47.34 1.44 -32.68
N ALA A 2 46.08 1.02 -32.53
CA ALA A 2 45.53 0.35 -31.35
C ALA A 2 45.10 1.40 -30.32
N ASP A 3 43.83 1.82 -30.43
CA ASP A 3 42.97 2.04 -29.27
C ASP A 3 41.53 1.83 -29.74
N ASP A 4 41.14 0.55 -29.71
CA ASP A 4 39.76 0.11 -29.62
C ASP A 4 39.20 0.65 -28.29
N ASP A 5 38.40 1.71 -28.33
CA ASP A 5 37.65 2.15 -27.15
C ASP A 5 36.51 1.14 -26.89
N PRO A 6 36.63 0.24 -25.88
CA PRO A 6 35.64 -0.77 -25.61
C PRO A 6 34.65 -0.17 -24.61
N VAL A 7 33.87 0.82 -25.07
CA VAL A 7 32.70 1.28 -24.31
C VAL A 7 31.61 0.21 -24.46
N ALA A 8 31.85 -0.90 -23.78
CA ALA A 8 30.90 -1.96 -23.54
C ALA A 8 29.69 -1.34 -22.83
N ARG A 9 28.66 -1.03 -23.61
CA ARG A 9 27.37 -0.59 -23.09
C ARG A 9 26.93 -1.62 -22.05
N PRO A 10 26.63 -1.21 -20.79
CA PRO A 10 26.15 -2.13 -19.78
C PRO A 10 24.97 -2.88 -20.37
N ALA A 11 25.12 -4.19 -20.52
CA ALA A 11 24.11 -5.07 -21.06
C ALA A 11 22.78 -4.69 -20.42
N ALA A 12 21.86 -4.19 -21.25
CA ALA A 12 20.52 -3.79 -20.84
C ALA A 12 19.97 -4.90 -19.96
N ARG A 13 19.89 -4.65 -18.64
CA ARG A 13 19.44 -5.60 -17.64
C ARG A 13 18.11 -6.13 -18.16
N ARG A 14 18.09 -7.36 -18.68
CA ARG A 14 16.89 -7.97 -19.25
C ARG A 14 15.84 -7.92 -18.15
N ARG A 15 14.88 -7.02 -18.28
CA ARG A 15 13.74 -6.94 -17.38
C ARG A 15 13.03 -8.27 -17.57
N ALA A 16 13.12 -9.17 -16.58
CA ALA A 16 12.27 -10.35 -16.57
C ALA A 16 10.83 -9.84 -16.75
N VAL A 17 10.21 -10.20 -17.86
CA VAL A 17 8.82 -9.83 -18.13
C VAL A 17 8.00 -10.66 -17.16
N ALA A 18 7.61 -10.05 -16.03
CA ALA A 18 6.69 -10.68 -15.10
C ALA A 18 5.47 -11.17 -15.89
N ALA A 19 5.09 -12.42 -15.66
CA ALA A 19 3.99 -13.05 -16.38
C ALA A 19 2.73 -12.17 -16.24
N PRO A 20 1.88 -12.08 -17.28
CA PRO A 20 0.74 -11.15 -17.28
C PRO A 20 -0.18 -11.35 -16.05
N TRP A 21 -0.34 -12.58 -15.58
CA TRP A 21 -1.10 -12.89 -14.36
C TRP A 21 -0.44 -12.33 -13.08
N GLN A 22 0.90 -12.35 -12.97
CA GLN A 22 1.62 -11.77 -11.82
C GLN A 22 1.41 -10.26 -11.74
N ARG A 23 1.39 -9.58 -12.90
CA ARG A 23 1.13 -8.14 -12.95
C ARG A 23 -0.29 -7.80 -12.52
N GLN A 24 -1.28 -8.56 -13.00
CA GLN A 24 -2.68 -8.37 -12.62
C GLN A 24 -2.88 -8.58 -11.11
N LEU A 25 -2.34 -9.67 -10.55
CA LEU A 25 -2.41 -9.92 -9.11
C LEU A 25 -1.73 -8.81 -8.29
N ALA A 26 -0.57 -8.32 -8.75
CA ALA A 26 0.12 -7.23 -8.07
C ALA A 26 -0.73 -5.95 -8.05
N HIS A 27 -1.40 -5.61 -9.16
CA HIS A 27 -2.30 -4.45 -9.22
C HIS A 27 -3.52 -4.63 -8.32
N LEU A 28 -4.16 -5.81 -8.35
CA LEU A 28 -5.32 -6.10 -7.49
C LEU A 28 -4.95 -6.03 -6.01
N ALA A 29 -3.82 -6.60 -5.61
CA ALA A 29 -3.34 -6.54 -4.23
C ALA A 29 -3.09 -5.09 -3.79
N HIS A 30 -2.50 -4.27 -4.66
CA HIS A 30 -2.25 -2.86 -4.36
C HIS A 30 -3.54 -2.04 -4.27
N LEU A 31 -4.49 -2.26 -5.18
CA LEU A 31 -5.80 -1.62 -5.13
C LEU A 31 -6.58 -2.04 -3.88
N ALA A 32 -6.53 -3.31 -3.50
CA ALA A 32 -7.14 -3.80 -2.27
C ALA A 32 -6.53 -3.12 -1.04
N LEU A 33 -5.19 -3.06 -0.95
CA LEU A 33 -4.50 -2.35 0.13
C LEU A 33 -4.91 -0.88 0.22
N LEU A 34 -4.89 -0.17 -0.90
CA LEU A 34 -5.27 1.26 -0.93
C LEU A 34 -6.75 1.45 -0.56
N GLY A 35 -7.64 0.63 -1.13
CA GLY A 35 -9.07 0.68 -0.85
C GLY A 35 -9.37 0.42 0.62
N THR A 36 -8.82 -0.65 1.20
CA THR A 36 -9.05 -0.99 2.61
C THR A 36 -8.38 0.01 3.55
N THR A 37 -7.20 0.53 3.20
CA THR A 37 -6.51 1.57 3.99
C THR A 37 -7.35 2.84 4.09
N LEU A 38 -8.09 3.21 3.04
CA LEU A 38 -9.03 4.33 3.10
C LEU A 38 -10.36 3.95 3.78
N ALA A 39 -10.85 2.74 3.58
CA ALA A 39 -12.11 2.29 4.15
C ALA A 39 -12.09 2.20 5.68
N VAL A 40 -10.99 1.71 6.28
CA VAL A 40 -10.83 1.58 7.74
C VAL A 40 -11.06 2.91 8.49
N PRO A 41 -10.34 4.01 8.20
CA PRO A 41 -10.54 5.29 8.88
C PRO A 41 -11.90 5.91 8.59
N LEU A 42 -12.46 5.71 7.39
CA LEU A 42 -13.82 6.17 7.07
C LEU A 42 -14.87 5.44 7.92
N ALA A 43 -14.76 4.12 8.06
CA ALA A 43 -15.64 3.35 8.94
C ALA A 43 -15.52 3.83 10.40
N GLY A 44 -14.29 4.06 10.88
CA GLY A 44 -14.06 4.58 12.23
C GLY A 44 -14.62 5.99 12.44
N LEU A 45 -14.54 6.86 11.44
CA LEU A 45 -15.13 8.20 11.47
C LEU A 45 -16.66 8.14 11.57
N LEU A 46 -17.29 7.33 10.71
CA LEU A 46 -18.74 7.11 10.72
C LEU A 46 -19.22 6.51 12.04
N ASP A 47 -18.46 5.59 12.63
CA ASP A 47 -18.75 4.98 13.92
C ASP A 47 -18.72 5.98 15.08
N ARG A 48 -17.79 6.95 15.05
CA ARG A 48 -17.74 8.05 16.04
C ARG A 48 -18.91 9.00 15.86
N TRP A 49 -19.22 9.39 14.62
CA TRP A 49 -20.35 10.26 14.30
C TRP A 49 -21.71 9.62 14.60
N ALA A 50 -21.90 8.32 14.31
CA ALA A 50 -23.13 7.59 14.61
C ALA A 50 -23.42 7.50 16.11
N ARG A 51 -22.38 7.56 16.96
CA ARG A 51 -22.50 7.59 18.42
C ARG A 51 -22.54 9.01 19.01
N GLY A 52 -22.65 10.05 18.18
CA GLY A 52 -22.70 11.44 18.62
C GLY A 52 -21.40 11.94 19.27
N ARG A 53 -20.27 11.26 19.04
CA ARG A 53 -18.99 11.63 19.64
C ARG A 53 -18.10 12.31 18.59
N PRO A 54 -17.65 13.56 18.77
CA PRO A 54 -16.77 14.23 17.82
C PRO A 54 -15.42 13.51 17.70
N VAL A 55 -14.83 13.60 16.52
CA VAL A 55 -13.45 13.15 16.25
C VAL A 55 -12.52 14.34 16.42
N GLN A 56 -11.48 14.19 17.25
CA GLN A 56 -10.49 15.25 17.44
C GLN A 56 -9.47 15.18 16.31
N VAL A 57 -9.31 16.26 15.57
CA VAL A 57 -8.30 16.41 14.52
C VAL A 57 -7.29 17.50 14.92
N PHE A 58 -6.09 17.46 14.32
CA PHE A 58 -5.05 18.50 14.50
C PHE A 58 -4.76 18.92 15.96
N GLY A 59 -4.68 17.95 16.88
CA GLY A 59 -4.31 18.23 18.27
C GLY A 59 -5.44 18.73 19.18
N GLY A 60 -6.71 18.70 18.73
CA GLY A 60 -7.86 18.96 19.61
C GLY A 60 -9.06 19.64 18.98
N ILE A 61 -9.00 19.97 17.69
CA ILE A 61 -10.12 20.59 16.97
C ILE A 61 -11.23 19.53 16.83
N PRO A 62 -12.42 19.72 17.39
CA PRO A 62 -13.52 18.78 17.23
C PRO A 62 -14.06 18.86 15.81
N LEU A 63 -14.11 17.72 15.14
CA LEU A 63 -14.81 17.54 13.88
C LEU A 63 -16.19 16.94 14.18
N PRO A 64 -17.24 17.77 14.28
CA PRO A 64 -18.60 17.29 14.49
C PRO A 64 -19.12 16.55 13.27
N ALA A 65 -20.15 15.74 13.46
CA ALA A 65 -20.86 15.12 12.35
C ALA A 65 -21.58 16.21 11.54
N PRO A 66 -21.36 16.31 10.22
CA PRO A 66 -22.08 17.28 9.38
C PRO A 66 -23.57 16.94 9.23
N PHE A 67 -23.94 15.67 9.45
CA PHE A 67 -25.30 15.16 9.38
C PHE A 67 -25.48 13.96 10.33
N PRO A 68 -26.73 13.59 10.70
CA PRO A 68 -26.99 12.37 11.46
C PRO A 68 -26.53 11.14 10.68
N VAL A 69 -25.72 10.29 11.30
CA VAL A 69 -25.22 9.05 10.70
C VAL A 69 -26.04 7.86 11.25
N PRO A 70 -26.92 7.24 10.45
CA PRO A 70 -27.62 6.02 10.85
C PRO A 70 -26.66 4.82 10.89
N GLY A 71 -27.05 3.73 11.55
CA GLY A 71 -26.30 2.47 11.56
C GLY A 71 -25.67 2.09 12.91
N GLY A 72 -25.58 3.03 13.87
CA GLY A 72 -25.21 2.72 15.25
C GLY A 72 -23.90 1.91 15.37
N ARG A 73 -23.98 0.69 15.92
CA ARG A 73 -22.83 -0.21 16.17
C ARG A 73 -22.25 -0.85 14.91
N ALA A 74 -22.99 -0.90 13.80
CA ALA A 74 -22.57 -1.58 12.57
C ALA A 74 -21.30 -0.98 11.97
N TRP A 75 -21.08 0.33 12.12
CA TRP A 75 -19.85 0.99 11.65
C TRP A 75 -18.61 0.55 12.42
N GLY A 76 -18.75 0.26 13.73
CA GLY A 76 -17.68 -0.28 14.56
C GLY A 76 -17.32 -1.71 14.18
N GLU A 77 -18.31 -2.56 13.94
CA GLU A 77 -18.12 -3.94 13.45
C GLU A 77 -17.46 -3.95 12.06
N MET A 78 -17.89 -3.06 11.18
CA MET A 78 -17.26 -2.86 9.86
C MET A 78 -15.80 -2.39 10.01
N HIS A 79 -15.53 -1.43 10.90
CA HIS A 79 -14.18 -0.96 11.16
C HIS A 79 -13.27 -2.09 11.66
N GLU A 80 -13.73 -2.90 12.60
CA GLU A 80 -12.99 -4.05 13.14
C GLU A 80 -12.72 -5.10 12.05
N THR A 81 -13.73 -5.45 11.26
CA THR A 81 -13.60 -6.42 10.16
C THR A 81 -12.62 -5.91 9.10
N LEU A 82 -12.71 -4.63 8.72
CA LEU A 82 -11.80 -4.01 7.76
C LEU A 82 -10.36 -3.93 8.31
N ALA A 83 -10.19 -3.69 9.62
CA ALA A 83 -8.87 -3.66 10.25
C ALA A 83 -8.18 -5.03 10.18
N TRP A 84 -8.90 -6.11 10.49
CA TRP A 84 -8.37 -7.48 10.33
C TRP A 84 -8.10 -7.84 8.87
N ALA A 85 -8.99 -7.46 7.95
CA ALA A 85 -8.77 -7.67 6.53
C ALA A 85 -7.52 -6.92 6.02
N LEU A 86 -7.33 -5.67 6.43
CA LEU A 86 -6.14 -4.88 6.09
C LEU A 86 -4.86 -5.52 6.66
N ALA A 87 -4.90 -5.98 7.92
CA ALA A 87 -3.77 -6.65 8.55
C ALA A 87 -3.36 -7.91 7.77
N ALA A 88 -4.33 -8.72 7.35
CA ALA A 88 -4.09 -9.91 6.53
C ALA A 88 -3.50 -9.55 5.15
N LEU A 89 -4.02 -8.51 4.48
CA LEU A 89 -3.51 -8.04 3.20
C LEU A 89 -2.06 -7.53 3.30
N VAL A 90 -1.75 -6.77 4.36
CA VAL A 90 -0.39 -6.29 4.62
C VAL A 90 0.55 -7.46 4.87
N ALA A 91 0.15 -8.43 5.68
CA ALA A 91 0.96 -9.64 5.92
C ALA A 91 1.25 -10.40 4.62
N ALA A 92 0.22 -10.65 3.80
CA ALA A 92 0.37 -11.29 2.50
C ALA A 92 1.30 -10.49 1.55
N HIS A 93 1.18 -9.16 1.56
CA HIS A 93 2.04 -8.28 0.77
C HIS A 93 3.51 -8.34 1.20
N LEU A 94 3.77 -8.34 2.50
CA LEU A 94 5.13 -8.47 3.05
C LEU A 94 5.74 -9.86 2.72
N LEU A 95 4.94 -10.92 2.80
CA LEU A 95 5.37 -12.26 2.38
C LEU A 95 5.73 -12.30 0.90
N ALA A 96 4.95 -11.64 0.04
CA ALA A 96 5.27 -11.53 -1.39
C ALA A 96 6.59 -10.77 -1.60
N ILE A 97 6.81 -9.65 -0.91
CA ILE A 97 8.09 -8.92 -0.97
C ILE A 97 9.25 -9.82 -0.55
N ALA A 98 9.11 -10.56 0.55
CA ALA A 98 10.12 -11.48 1.04
C ALA A 98 10.41 -12.59 0.01
N TRP A 99 9.37 -13.16 -0.60
CA TRP A 99 9.51 -14.15 -1.68
C TRP A 99 10.28 -13.59 -2.89
N HIS A 100 9.92 -12.38 -3.33
CA HIS A 100 10.59 -11.70 -4.43
C HIS A 100 12.06 -11.35 -4.10
N ALA A 101 12.35 -10.97 -2.85
CA ALA A 101 13.68 -10.61 -2.41
C ALA A 101 14.61 -11.83 -2.21
N LEU A 102 14.11 -12.90 -1.58
CA LEU A 102 14.91 -14.05 -1.16
C LEU A 102 15.01 -15.12 -2.26
N VAL A 103 13.88 -15.42 -2.91
CA VAL A 103 13.77 -16.54 -3.87
C VAL A 103 13.96 -16.04 -5.30
N LEU A 104 13.12 -15.13 -5.78
CA LEU A 104 13.18 -14.68 -7.19
C LEU A 104 14.36 -13.75 -7.47
N ARG A 105 14.79 -12.97 -6.47
CA ARG A 105 15.88 -11.98 -6.56
C ARG A 105 15.73 -11.04 -7.76
N ASP A 106 14.49 -10.73 -8.13
CA ASP A 106 14.14 -9.93 -9.32
C ASP A 106 14.34 -8.42 -9.14
N GLY A 107 14.66 -7.99 -7.92
CA GLY A 107 14.91 -6.60 -7.58
C GLY A 107 13.64 -5.75 -7.49
N ILE A 108 12.45 -6.34 -7.37
CA ILE A 108 11.18 -5.61 -7.19
C ILE A 108 11.27 -4.62 -6.02
N LEU A 109 11.92 -4.98 -4.92
CA LEU A 109 12.09 -4.09 -3.76
C LEU A 109 12.76 -2.74 -4.14
N ARG A 110 13.67 -2.73 -5.12
CA ARG A 110 14.33 -1.51 -5.59
C ARG A 110 13.39 -0.54 -6.28
N ARG A 111 12.21 -0.99 -6.71
CA ARG A 111 11.17 -0.15 -7.32
C ARG A 111 10.28 0.53 -6.28
N MET A 112 10.26 0.02 -5.04
CA MET A 112 9.52 0.61 -3.92
C MET A 112 10.36 1.61 -3.14
N LEU A 113 11.69 1.53 -3.27
CA LEU A 113 12.60 2.47 -2.64
C LEU A 113 12.69 3.76 -3.45
N PRO A 114 12.78 4.94 -2.81
CA PRO A 114 13.08 6.18 -3.50
C PRO A 114 14.41 6.05 -4.24
N PRO A 115 14.58 6.71 -5.41
CA PRO A 115 15.85 6.74 -6.11
C PRO A 115 16.91 7.25 -5.14
N ARG A 116 18.05 6.57 -5.04
CA ARG A 116 19.21 7.13 -4.34
C ARG A 116 19.59 8.41 -5.09
N SER A 117 19.26 9.57 -4.53
CA SER A 117 19.83 10.83 -4.95
C SER A 117 21.34 10.68 -4.80
N ARG A 118 22.08 10.79 -5.91
CA ARG A 118 23.51 11.07 -5.83
C ARG A 118 23.60 12.44 -5.18
N ALA A 119 24.03 12.49 -3.92
CA ALA A 119 24.51 13.73 -3.35
C ALA A 119 25.67 14.19 -4.24
N ALA A 120 25.51 15.39 -4.81
CA ALA A 120 26.55 16.09 -5.56
C ALA A 120 27.62 16.62 -4.60
#